data_AF-A0A6M3J501-F1
#
_entry.id   AF-A0A6M3J501-F1
#
_cell.length_a   1.000
_cell.length_b   1.000
_cell.length_c   1.000
_cell.angle_alpha   90.00
_cell.angle_beta   90.00
_cell.angle_gamma   90.00
#
_symmetry.space_group_name_H-M   'P 1'
#
loop_
_entity.id
_entity.type
_entity.pdbx_description
1 polymer ?
#
loop_
_entity_poly.entity_id
_entity_poly.type
_entity_poly.pdbx_seq_one_letter_code
_entity_poly.pdbx_strand_id
1 'polypeptide(L)'
;MNWTRKLKLMNACKEAVKWCENYDSLAEAWQACERGDWMLWLLGKLSGPETDSRKKLVLATCGCARLALTYVKEGEIRPLKAIETAGAWARGESGVTLSDVRAAYSAAYSAASAAYSAAYSAA
;
A
#
# COMPACT_ATOMS: atom_id res chain seq x y z
N MET A 1 -28.63 8.73 7.18
CA MET A 1 -27.41 8.98 7.98
C MET A 1 -26.21 8.83 7.04
N ASN A 2 -25.55 9.92 6.64
CA ASN A 2 -24.59 9.90 5.53
C ASN A 2 -23.19 9.48 6.03
N TRP A 3 -23.01 8.19 6.31
CA TRP A 3 -21.74 7.64 6.80
C TRP A 3 -20.61 7.80 5.77
N THR A 4 -20.95 7.88 4.47
CA THR A 4 -20.01 8.15 3.39
C THR A 4 -19.44 9.57 3.40
N ARG A 5 -20.03 10.51 4.15
CA ARG A 5 -19.47 11.86 4.39
C ARG A 5 -18.06 11.81 4.95
N LYS A 6 -17.75 10.84 5.84
CA LYS A 6 -16.39 10.68 6.38
C LYS A 6 -15.38 10.31 5.30
N LEU A 7 -15.77 9.48 4.32
CA LEU A 7 -14.92 9.11 3.19
C LEU A 7 -14.62 10.33 2.32
N LYS A 8 -15.63 11.18 2.07
CA LYS A 8 -15.46 12.46 1.35
C LYS A 8 -14.47 13.38 2.07
N LEU A 9 -14.59 13.52 3.39
CA LEU A 9 -13.68 14.34 4.21
C LEU A 9 -12.24 13.81 4.23
N MET A 10 -12.05 12.49 4.08
CA MET A 10 -10.72 11.87 3.96
C MET A 10 -10.13 11.94 2.53
N ASN A 11 -10.83 12.59 1.59
CA ASN A 11 -10.50 12.63 0.17
C ASN A 11 -10.42 11.23 -0.48
N ALA A 12 -11.40 10.37 -0.16
CA ALA A 12 -11.59 9.14 -0.94
C ALA A 12 -11.95 9.48 -2.39
N CYS A 13 -11.53 8.63 -3.33
CA CYS A 13 -11.88 8.82 -4.74
C CYS A 13 -13.40 8.72 -4.95
N LYS A 14 -13.90 9.36 -6.01
CA LYS A 14 -15.34 9.45 -6.30
C LYS A 14 -15.96 8.07 -6.48
N GLU A 15 -15.21 7.16 -7.09
CA GLU A 15 -15.60 5.78 -7.37
C GLU A 15 -15.83 4.99 -6.09
N ALA A 16 -14.90 5.06 -5.13
CA ALA A 16 -15.04 4.39 -3.84
C ALA A 16 -16.22 4.95 -3.03
N VAL A 17 -16.43 6.27 -3.10
CA VAL A 17 -17.58 6.91 -2.45
C VAL A 17 -18.91 6.45 -3.07
N LYS A 18 -19.01 6.45 -4.41
CA LYS A 18 -20.21 5.98 -5.12
C LYS A 18 -20.48 4.50 -4.86
N TRP A 19 -19.44 3.68 -4.76
CA TRP A 19 -19.55 2.28 -4.36
C TRP A 19 -20.21 2.15 -2.98
N CYS A 20 -19.68 2.88 -2.00
CA CYS A 20 -20.19 2.87 -0.63
C CYS A 20 -21.64 3.39 -0.50
N GLU A 21 -22.09 4.27 -1.40
CA GLU A 21 -23.47 4.77 -1.42
C GLU A 21 -24.51 3.68 -1.77
N ASN A 22 -24.09 2.51 -2.27
CA ASN A 22 -24.97 1.35 -2.52
C ASN A 22 -25.23 0.47 -1.29
N TYR A 23 -24.66 0.81 -0.12
CA TYR A 23 -24.75 0.01 1.10
C TYR A 23 -25.21 0.85 2.28
N ASP A 24 -25.97 0.22 3.19
CA ASP A 24 -26.52 0.90 4.36
C ASP A 24 -25.46 1.17 5.44
N SER A 25 -24.36 0.40 5.43
CA SER A 25 -23.28 0.51 6.40
C SER A 25 -21.87 0.34 5.81
N LEU A 26 -20.86 0.87 6.53
CA LEU A 26 -19.45 0.63 6.22
C LEU A 26 -19.11 -0.87 6.30
N ALA A 27 -19.70 -1.60 7.23
CA ALA A 27 -19.42 -3.02 7.42
C ALA A 27 -19.84 -3.84 6.20
N GLU A 28 -21.05 -3.61 5.68
CA GLU A 28 -21.55 -4.28 4.47
C GLU A 28 -20.71 -3.89 3.25
N ALA A 29 -20.47 -2.59 3.06
CA ALA A 29 -19.64 -2.11 1.95
C ALA A 29 -18.23 -2.70 1.97
N TRP A 30 -17.64 -2.86 3.17
CA TRP A 30 -16.32 -3.46 3.36
C TRP A 30 -16.31 -4.95 3.03
N GLN A 31 -17.28 -5.71 3.53
CA GLN A 31 -17.36 -7.16 3.29
C GLN A 31 -17.61 -7.49 1.82
N ALA A 32 -18.38 -6.65 1.11
CA ALA A 32 -18.66 -6.83 -0.31
C ALA A 32 -17.56 -6.25 -1.23
N CYS A 33 -16.56 -5.52 -0.71
CA CYS A 33 -15.57 -4.83 -1.53
C CYS A 33 -14.49 -5.79 -2.05
N GLU A 34 -14.38 -5.91 -3.37
CA GLU A 34 -13.30 -6.68 -4.02
C GLU A 34 -12.08 -5.81 -4.38
N ARG A 35 -12.15 -4.50 -4.15
CA ARG A 35 -11.09 -3.54 -4.45
C ARG A 35 -10.13 -3.40 -3.28
N GLY A 36 -9.17 -4.32 -3.21
CA GLY A 36 -8.14 -4.35 -2.17
C GLY A 36 -7.35 -3.04 -2.04
N ASP A 37 -7.14 -2.30 -3.12
CA ASP A 37 -6.48 -0.98 -3.10
C ASP A 37 -7.27 0.06 -2.30
N TRP A 38 -8.60 0.07 -2.42
CA TRP A 38 -9.47 0.95 -1.62
C TRP A 38 -9.43 0.57 -0.14
N MET A 39 -9.43 -0.72 0.15
CA MET A 39 -9.36 -1.25 1.52
C MET A 39 -8.03 -0.90 2.19
N LEU A 40 -6.91 -1.12 1.49
CA LEU A 40 -5.58 -0.77 1.97
C LEU A 40 -5.42 0.75 2.17
N TRP A 41 -5.97 1.56 1.25
CA TRP A 41 -5.98 3.02 1.40
C TRP A 41 -6.72 3.46 2.67
N LEU A 42 -7.91 2.91 2.91
CA LEU A 42 -8.71 3.26 4.09
C LEU A 42 -7.98 2.88 5.38
N LEU A 43 -7.42 1.67 5.46
CA LEU A 43 -6.59 1.25 6.59
C LEU A 43 -5.37 2.18 6.77
N GLY A 44 -4.79 2.64 5.66
CA GLY A 44 -3.70 3.61 5.66
C GLY A 44 -4.08 4.97 6.25
N LYS A 45 -5.32 5.43 6.05
CA LYS A 45 -5.86 6.66 6.65
C LYS A 45 -6.19 6.49 8.14
N LEU A 46 -6.62 5.30 8.54
CA LEU A 46 -7.05 5.02 9.92
C LEU A 46 -5.90 4.59 10.84
N SER A 47 -4.78 4.13 10.30
CA SER A 47 -3.63 3.69 11.09
C SER A 47 -2.70 4.85 11.45
N GLY A 48 -2.36 5.03 12.72
CA GLY A 48 -1.34 6.01 13.13
C GLY A 48 0.06 5.61 12.65
N PRO A 49 1.03 6.54 12.59
CA PRO A 49 2.42 6.19 12.29
C PRO A 49 2.99 5.25 13.36
N GLU A 50 3.76 4.24 12.95
CA GLU A 50 4.48 3.33 13.84
C GLU A 50 3.63 2.57 14.88
N THR A 51 2.32 2.49 14.66
CA THR A 51 1.37 1.73 15.49
C THR A 51 1.31 0.25 15.10
N ASP A 52 0.76 -0.61 15.96
CA ASP A 52 0.52 -2.02 15.62
C ASP A 52 -0.45 -2.19 14.44
N SER A 53 -1.45 -1.31 14.30
CA SER A 53 -2.33 -1.30 13.13
C SER A 53 -1.56 -0.94 11.85
N ARG A 54 -0.60 -0.02 11.94
CA ARG A 54 0.31 0.28 10.82
C ARG A 54 1.19 -0.91 10.46
N LYS A 55 1.74 -1.62 11.44
CA LYS A 55 2.53 -2.82 11.20
C LYS A 55 1.71 -3.91 10.51
N LYS A 56 0.49 -4.18 10.96
CA LYS A 56 -0.44 -5.12 10.30
C LYS A 56 -0.74 -4.71 8.85
N LEU A 57 -0.99 -3.42 8.63
CA LEU A 57 -1.17 -2.89 7.28
C LEU A 57 0.06 -3.13 6.40
N VAL A 58 1.27 -2.84 6.91
CA VAL A 58 2.51 -3.08 6.16
C VAL A 58 2.63 -4.55 5.76
N LEU A 59 2.39 -5.49 6.68
CA LEU A 59 2.43 -6.92 6.35
C LEU A 59 1.44 -7.32 5.26
N ALA A 60 0.21 -6.80 5.30
CA ALA A 60 -0.78 -7.04 4.24
C ALA A 60 -0.29 -6.47 2.90
N THR A 61 0.24 -5.25 2.89
CA THR A 61 0.78 -4.62 1.66
C THR A 61 2.00 -5.37 1.11
N CYS A 62 2.87 -5.91 1.97
CA CYS A 62 3.99 -6.76 1.57
C CYS A 62 3.49 -8.03 0.88
N GLY A 63 2.41 -8.64 1.39
CA GLY A 63 1.76 -9.78 0.75
C GLY A 63 1.26 -9.46 -0.67
N CYS A 64 0.54 -8.35 -0.83
CA CYS A 64 0.07 -7.89 -2.14
C CYS A 64 1.23 -7.58 -3.09
N ALA A 65 2.25 -6.84 -2.63
CA ALA A 65 3.40 -6.46 -3.44
C ALA A 65 4.21 -7.67 -3.93
N ARG A 66 4.26 -8.74 -3.12
CA ARG A 66 4.96 -9.98 -3.48
C ARG A 66 4.38 -10.66 -4.71
N LEU A 67 3.06 -10.55 -4.92
CA LEU A 67 2.40 -11.09 -6.13
C LEU A 67 2.89 -10.43 -7.42
N ALA A 68 3.34 -9.16 -7.34
CA ALA A 68 3.87 -8.43 -8.48
C ALA A 68 5.33 -8.76 -8.81
N LEU A 69 6.04 -9.52 -7.96
CA LEU A 69 7.46 -9.84 -8.19
C LEU A 69 7.69 -10.66 -9.48
N THR A 70 6.69 -11.37 -9.99
CA THR A 70 6.78 -12.09 -11.27
C THR A 70 7.04 -11.16 -12.47
N TYR A 71 6.77 -9.86 -12.33
CA TYR A 71 6.99 -8.87 -13.39
C TYR A 71 8.33 -8.14 -13.23
N VAL A 72 9.07 -8.42 -12.17
CA VAL A 72 10.38 -7.82 -11.92
C VAL A 72 11.41 -8.54 -12.79
N LYS A 73 12.22 -7.74 -13.51
CA LYS A 73 13.28 -8.27 -14.39
C LYS A 73 14.27 -9.11 -13.58
N GLU A 74 14.81 -10.14 -14.21
CA GLU A 74 15.87 -10.95 -13.60
C GLU A 74 17.06 -10.06 -13.18
N GLY A 75 17.59 -10.31 -11.99
CA GLY A 75 18.66 -9.51 -11.39
C GLY A 75 18.21 -8.21 -10.71
N GLU A 76 16.98 -7.76 -10.89
CA GLU A 76 16.44 -6.60 -10.17
C GLU A 76 15.98 -6.98 -8.75
N ILE A 77 16.86 -6.78 -7.76
CA ILE A 77 16.61 -7.21 -6.38
C ILE A 77 15.92 -6.15 -5.49
N ARG A 78 15.87 -4.88 -5.92
CA ARG A 78 15.43 -3.76 -5.07
C ARG A 78 13.97 -3.89 -4.63
N PRO A 79 13.01 -4.31 -5.48
CA PRO A 79 11.62 -4.52 -5.06
C PRO A 79 11.50 -5.58 -3.96
N LEU A 80 12.16 -6.73 -4.12
CA LEU A 80 12.17 -7.78 -3.10
C LEU A 80 12.79 -7.28 -1.80
N LYS A 81 13.93 -6.58 -1.87
CA LYS A 81 14.58 -5.99 -0.70
C LYS A 81 13.66 -5.03 0.05
N ALA A 82 12.97 -4.13 -0.67
CA ALA A 82 12.02 -3.21 -0.07
C ALA A 82 10.86 -3.94 0.65
N ILE A 83 10.32 -5.00 0.04
CA ILE A 83 9.26 -5.82 0.64
C ILE A 83 9.76 -6.52 1.91
N GLU A 84 10.94 -7.14 1.88
CA GLU A 84 11.49 -7.86 3.04
C GLU A 84 11.84 -6.90 4.19
N THR A 85 12.50 -5.78 3.91
CA THR A 85 12.84 -4.79 4.94
C THR A 85 11.60 -4.20 5.59
N ALA A 86 10.57 -3.86 4.81
CA ALA A 86 9.29 -3.39 5.36
C ALA A 86 8.60 -4.46 6.22
N GLY A 87 8.61 -5.72 5.76
CA GLY A 87 8.05 -6.85 6.50
C GLY A 87 8.77 -7.13 7.82
N ALA A 88 10.09 -7.09 7.82
CA ALA A 88 10.92 -7.29 9.02
C ALA A 88 10.68 -6.19 10.06
N TRP A 89 10.65 -4.93 9.62
CA TRP A 89 10.28 -3.81 10.49
C TRP A 89 8.88 -4.00 11.09
N ALA A 90 7.91 -4.40 10.28
CA ALA A 90 6.54 -4.61 10.73
C ALA A 90 6.40 -5.78 11.72
N ARG A 91 7.25 -6.82 11.62
CA ARG A 91 7.33 -7.90 12.61
C ARG A 91 8.10 -7.51 13.88
N GLY A 92 8.75 -6.35 13.91
CA GLY A 92 9.58 -5.92 15.03
C GLY A 92 10.88 -6.70 15.14
N GLU A 93 11.44 -7.16 14.01
CA GLU A 93 12.74 -7.82 13.99
C GLU A 93 13.84 -6.87 14.50
N SER A 94 14.71 -7.40 15.36
CA SER A 94 15.77 -6.61 15.99
C SER A 94 16.73 -6.04 14.94
N GLY A 95 17.09 -4.76 15.11
CA GLY A 95 18.05 -4.09 14.23
C GLY A 95 17.47 -3.56 12.91
N VAL A 96 16.17 -3.74 12.64
CA VAL A 96 15.51 -3.15 11.46
C VAL A 96 14.74 -1.90 11.86
N THR A 97 15.15 -0.76 11.33
CA THR A 97 14.58 0.56 11.67
C THR A 97 13.70 1.11 10.55
N LEU A 98 12.90 2.14 10.86
CA LEU A 98 12.15 2.85 9.84
C LEU A 98 13.06 3.57 8.83
N SER A 99 14.30 3.91 9.22
CA SER A 99 15.32 4.45 8.31
C SER A 99 15.68 3.43 7.24
N ASP A 100 15.87 2.16 7.61
CA ASP A 100 16.18 1.09 6.66
C ASP A 100 15.04 0.88 5.66
N VAL A 101 13.79 0.93 6.14
CA VAL A 101 12.60 0.87 5.29
C VAL A 101 12.59 2.02 4.28
N ARG A 102 12.85 3.26 4.73
CA ARG A 102 12.89 4.44 3.86
C ARG A 102 14.02 4.36 2.83
N ALA A 103 15.19 3.86 3.23
CA ALA A 103 16.32 3.68 2.32
C ALA A 103 16.01 2.63 1.24
N ALA A 104 15.44 1.48 1.62
CA ALA A 104 15.05 0.43 0.67
C ALA A 104 13.94 0.91 -0.29
N TYR A 105 12.95 1.65 0.22
CA TYR A 105 11.93 2.30 -0.60
C TYR A 105 12.53 3.27 -1.62
N SER A 106 13.41 4.18 -1.18
CA SER A 106 14.04 5.18 -2.05
C SER A 106 14.82 4.53 -3.20
N ALA A 107 15.57 3.46 -2.90
CA ALA A 107 16.31 2.71 -3.90
C ALA A 107 15.38 2.05 -4.94
N ALA A 108 14.30 1.41 -4.50
CA ALA A 108 13.32 0.78 -5.40
C ALA A 108 12.57 1.82 -6.24
N TYR A 109 12.17 2.94 -5.64
CA TYR A 109 11.45 4.02 -6.33
C TYR A 109 12.32 4.70 -7.39
N SER A 110 13.57 5.01 -7.07
CA SER A 110 14.53 5.59 -8.01
C SER A 110 14.74 4.70 -9.24
N ALA A 111 14.86 3.39 -9.01
CA ALA A 111 14.96 2.39 -10.08
C ALA A 111 13.74 2.36 -11.01
N ALA A 112 12.55 2.35 -10.42
CA ALA A 112 11.29 2.34 -11.17
C ALA A 112 11.12 3.63 -11.99
N SER A 113 11.44 4.78 -11.41
CA SER A 113 11.40 6.09 -12.07
C SER A 113 12.37 6.16 -13.26
N ALA A 114 13.60 5.67 -13.09
CA ALA A 114 14.58 5.59 -14.18
C ALA A 114 14.10 4.67 -15.31
N ALA A 115 13.54 3.50 -14.98
CA ALA A 115 13.00 2.57 -15.97
C ALA A 115 11.81 3.16 -16.74
N TYR A 116 10.89 3.84 -16.04
CA TYR A 116 9.77 4.53 -16.66
C TYR A 116 10.23 5.65 -17.59
N SER A 117 11.19 6.45 -17.15
CA SER A 117 11.74 7.57 -17.94
C SER A 117 12.46 7.06 -19.20
N ALA A 118 13.23 5.97 -19.08
CA ALA A 118 13.88 5.33 -20.22
C ALA A 118 12.85 4.79 -21.23
N ALA A 119 11.79 4.13 -20.75
CA ALA A 119 10.72 3.62 -21.61
C ALA A 119 9.98 4.76 -22.33
N TYR A 120 9.68 5.85 -21.63
CA TYR A 120 9.03 7.02 -22.23
C TYR A 120 9.93 7.72 -23.27
N SER A 121 11.25 7.78 -23.02
CA SER A 121 12.21 8.37 -23.98
C SER A 121 12.46 7.51 -25.23
N ALA A 122 12.09 6.24 -25.18
CA ALA A 122 12.26 5.29 -26.27
C ALA A 122 10.98 5.11 -27.12
N ALA A 123 9.87 5.73 -26.71
CA ALA A 123 8.58 5.74 -27.41
C ALA A 123 8.43 7.01 -28.27
#